data_AF-A0A2W6Y0Z2-F1
#
_entry.id   AF-A0A2W6Y0Z2-F1
#
_cell.length_a   1.000
_cell.length_b   1.000
_cell.length_c   1.000
_cell.angle_alpha   90.00
_cell.angle_beta   90.00
_cell.angle_gamma   90.00
#
_symmetry.space_group_name_H-M   'P 1'
#
loop_
_entity.id
_entity.type
_entity.pdbx_description
1 polymer ?
#
loop_
_entity_poly.entity_id
_entity_poly.type
_entity_poly.pdbx_seq_one_letter_code
_entity_poly.pdbx_strand_id
1 'polypeptide(L)'
;MKSIYNLIKAEIREHSVVKNSILGNINPWKRSHYIILSEIIKDELSKKEELQNERKFELGTSISHITLQRFFENDYDYKTHNDLRFLKTLDKICIFLGFKSLNAFVTKIKDEDLYSESVFAKEFTTDIVYKYCQTNFEFFKFFPVSKIEVFDELIFPEAPFIERIRNYSSELCDRNLKLYTKNNRSNFEIFDLDVISEESDKIVVKTQEFWNLVFTVENSGEEYLVNELNTQIYFIKKINNAWKIWDNYNPNSGLVNNEIAKKP
;
A
#
# COMPACT_ATOMS: atom_id res chain seq x y z
N MET A 1 12.00 -9.49 -13.57
CA MET A 1 11.62 -8.11 -13.20
C MET A 1 12.33 -7.74 -11.90
N LYS A 2 13.00 -6.59 -11.84
CA LYS A 2 13.61 -6.09 -10.59
C LYS A 2 12.59 -5.17 -9.92
N SER A 3 12.14 -5.50 -8.72
CA SER A 3 11.35 -4.58 -7.88
C SER A 3 12.15 -3.30 -7.57
N ILE A 4 11.49 -2.25 -7.09
CA ILE A 4 12.18 -1.03 -6.61
C ILE A 4 13.27 -1.35 -5.61
N TYR A 5 13.04 -2.33 -4.75
CA TYR A 5 14.01 -2.80 -3.79
C TYR A 5 15.21 -3.45 -4.46
N ASN A 6 15.01 -4.25 -5.51
CA ASN A 6 16.10 -4.87 -6.26
C ASN A 6 16.92 -3.84 -7.05
N LEU A 7 16.29 -2.74 -7.50
CA LEU A 7 17.00 -1.62 -8.10
C LEU A 7 17.80 -0.85 -7.06
N ILE A 8 17.19 -0.48 -5.93
CA ILE A 8 17.90 0.15 -4.80
C ILE A 8 19.08 -0.73 -4.34
N LYS A 9 18.89 -2.04 -4.20
CA LYS A 9 19.97 -3.00 -3.87
C LYS A 9 21.11 -2.97 -4.91
N ALA A 10 20.78 -2.84 -6.19
CA ALA A 10 21.77 -2.75 -7.26
C ALA A 10 22.51 -1.40 -7.23
N GLU A 11 21.78 -0.29 -7.08
CA GLU A 11 22.35 1.06 -6.96
C GLU A 11 23.28 1.19 -5.75
N ILE A 12 22.94 0.59 -4.60
CA ILE A 12 23.85 0.57 -3.44
C ILE A 12 25.17 -0.14 -3.78
N ARG A 13 25.12 -1.23 -4.55
CA ARG A 13 26.32 -1.98 -4.92
C ARG A 13 27.20 -1.22 -5.91
N GLU A 14 26.59 -0.43 -6.79
CA GLU A 14 27.30 0.40 -7.76
C GLU A 14 27.72 1.77 -7.21
N HIS A 15 27.19 2.18 -6.05
CA HIS A 15 27.55 3.44 -5.41
C HIS A 15 29.08 3.50 -5.19
N SER A 16 29.71 4.58 -5.64
CA SER A 16 31.17 4.71 -5.73
C SER A 16 31.88 4.40 -4.41
N VAL A 17 31.37 4.90 -3.28
CA VAL A 17 31.93 4.66 -1.94
C VAL A 17 31.83 3.18 -1.53
N VAL A 18 30.77 2.47 -1.95
CA VAL A 18 30.59 1.04 -1.65
C VAL A 18 31.48 0.21 -2.56
N LYS A 19 31.48 0.51 -3.86
CA LYS A 19 32.26 -0.20 -4.89
C LYS A 19 33.77 -0.08 -4.66
N ASN A 20 34.24 1.07 -4.22
CA ASN A 20 35.65 1.32 -3.91
C ASN A 20 36.06 0.84 -2.51
N SER A 21 35.12 0.31 -1.72
CA SER A 21 35.41 -0.33 -0.43
C SER A 21 35.64 -1.83 -0.58
N ILE A 22 35.93 -2.51 0.53
CA ILE A 22 36.01 -3.99 0.57
C ILE A 22 34.71 -4.68 0.11
N LEU A 23 33.57 -3.98 0.14
CA LEU A 23 32.27 -4.51 -0.25
C LEU A 23 32.12 -4.73 -1.76
N GLY A 24 32.82 -3.95 -2.59
CA GLY A 24 32.69 -4.02 -4.05
C GLY A 24 33.18 -5.32 -4.67
N ASN A 25 34.09 -6.02 -3.98
CA ASN A 25 34.70 -7.26 -4.47
C ASN A 25 34.06 -8.54 -3.88
N ILE A 26 32.99 -8.42 -3.09
CA ILE A 26 32.43 -9.53 -2.31
C ILE A 26 30.95 -9.72 -2.62
N ASN A 27 30.57 -10.92 -3.04
CA ASN A 27 29.18 -11.33 -3.21
C ASN A 27 29.04 -12.86 -2.99
N PRO A 28 28.12 -13.35 -2.14
CA PRO A 28 27.17 -12.62 -1.29
C PRO A 28 27.83 -11.94 -0.09
N TRP A 29 27.18 -10.90 0.43
CA TRP A 29 27.59 -10.25 1.68
C TRP A 29 27.22 -11.12 2.88
N LYS A 30 28.12 -11.15 3.86
CA LYS A 30 27.93 -11.76 5.19
C LYS A 30 27.65 -10.69 6.24
N ARG A 31 27.20 -11.07 7.45
CA ARG A 31 26.92 -10.15 8.57
C ARG A 31 27.97 -9.05 8.78
N SER A 32 29.27 -9.39 8.76
CA SER A 32 30.36 -8.41 8.93
C SER A 32 30.38 -7.33 7.83
N HIS A 33 29.99 -7.66 6.61
CA HIS A 33 29.89 -6.74 5.48
C HIS A 33 28.72 -5.77 5.66
N TYR A 34 27.59 -6.21 6.21
CA TYR A 34 26.48 -5.31 6.54
C TYR A 34 26.81 -4.34 7.68
N ILE A 35 27.72 -4.72 8.59
CA ILE A 35 28.26 -3.79 9.61
C ILE A 35 29.08 -2.69 8.94
N ILE A 36 29.96 -3.07 7.99
CA ILE A 36 30.76 -2.10 7.24
C ILE A 36 29.86 -1.17 6.40
N LEU A 37 28.86 -1.73 5.72
CA LEU A 37 27.89 -0.95 4.94
C LEU A 37 27.10 0.03 5.82
N SER A 38 26.69 -0.40 7.01
CA SER A 38 26.00 0.45 8.00
C SER A 38 26.83 1.67 8.37
N GLU A 39 28.14 1.50 8.61
CA GLU A 39 29.02 2.63 8.93
C GLU A 39 29.26 3.53 7.71
N ILE A 40 29.48 2.96 6.52
CA ILE A 40 29.62 3.76 5.28
C ILE A 40 28.38 4.64 5.05
N ILE A 41 27.18 4.05 5.13
CA ILE A 41 25.92 4.78 4.93
C ILE A 41 25.79 5.87 5.99
N LYS A 42 26.09 5.56 7.25
CA LYS A 42 25.99 6.52 8.36
C LYS A 42 26.92 7.71 8.17
N ASP A 43 28.18 7.46 7.80
CA ASP A 43 29.17 8.50 7.57
C ASP A 43 28.76 9.42 6.41
N GLU A 44 28.25 8.84 5.32
CA GLU A 44 27.76 9.61 4.18
C GLU A 44 26.50 10.41 4.52
N LEU A 45 25.50 9.79 5.16
CA LEU A 45 24.26 10.47 5.57
C LEU A 45 24.52 11.62 6.55
N SER A 46 25.54 11.52 7.41
CA SER A 46 25.89 12.58 8.35
C SER A 46 26.33 13.89 7.66
N LYS A 47 26.78 13.80 6.40
CA LYS A 47 27.28 14.91 5.59
C LYS A 47 26.25 15.44 4.59
N LYS A 48 25.11 14.76 4.41
CA LYS A 48 24.07 15.14 3.45
C LYS A 48 23.32 16.38 3.91
N GLU A 49 23.10 17.33 3.01
CA GLU A 49 22.35 18.56 3.30
C GLU A 49 20.88 18.25 3.61
N GLU A 50 20.34 17.21 2.97
CA GLU A 50 18.97 16.74 3.15
C GLU A 50 18.67 16.22 4.56
N LEU A 51 19.70 15.94 5.36
CA LEU A 51 19.62 15.48 6.74
C LEU A 51 20.23 16.47 7.74
N GLN A 52 20.05 17.76 7.49
CA GLN A 52 20.34 18.82 8.46
C GLN A 52 19.06 19.27 9.18
N ASN A 53 19.22 19.91 10.35
CA ASN A 53 18.13 20.50 11.13
C ASN A 53 17.02 19.49 11.50
N GLU A 54 15.74 19.89 11.45
CA GLU A 54 14.57 19.10 11.87
C GLU A 54 14.51 17.72 11.21
N ARG A 55 14.88 17.64 9.93
CA ARG A 55 14.85 16.39 9.15
C ARG A 55 15.83 15.33 9.67
N LYS A 56 16.93 15.77 10.31
CA LYS A 56 17.86 14.88 11.03
C LYS A 56 17.19 14.19 12.22
N PHE A 57 16.34 14.91 12.95
CA PHE A 57 15.63 14.38 14.12
C PHE A 57 14.51 13.41 13.71
N GLU A 58 13.88 13.65 12.56
CA GLU A 58 12.76 12.82 12.06
C GLU A 58 13.19 11.48 11.44
N LEU A 59 14.30 11.48 10.67
CA LEU A 59 14.79 10.32 9.91
C LEU A 59 15.98 9.62 10.60
N GLY A 60 16.80 10.39 11.32
CA GLY A 60 18.12 9.97 11.79
C GLY A 60 19.13 9.83 10.64
N THR A 61 20.41 9.61 10.99
CA THR A 61 21.50 9.46 10.00
C THR A 61 22.09 8.05 9.99
N SER A 62 21.42 7.07 10.60
CA SER A 62 21.92 5.70 10.71
C SER A 62 20.87 4.67 10.31
N ILE A 63 21.33 3.53 9.81
CA ILE A 63 20.53 2.34 9.54
C ILE A 63 21.28 1.17 10.14
N SER A 64 20.63 0.34 10.98
CA SER A 64 21.34 -0.77 11.62
C SER A 64 21.78 -1.83 10.60
N HIS A 65 22.91 -2.49 10.86
CA HIS A 65 23.38 -3.61 10.04
C HIS A 65 22.37 -4.75 9.93
N ILE A 66 21.55 -4.99 10.97
CA ILE A 66 20.47 -6.00 10.95
C ILE A 66 19.37 -5.58 9.98
N THR A 67 19.01 -4.31 9.96
CA THR A 67 18.01 -3.75 9.03
C THR A 67 18.51 -3.87 7.58
N LEU A 68 19.78 -3.53 7.33
CA LEU A 68 20.39 -3.68 6.00
C LEU A 68 20.48 -5.14 5.58
N GLN A 69 20.87 -6.04 6.49
CA GLN A 69 20.90 -7.47 6.23
C GLN A 69 19.53 -7.98 5.79
N ARG A 70 18.48 -7.67 6.58
CA ARG A 70 17.10 -8.01 6.21
C ARG A 70 16.69 -7.38 4.88
N PHE A 71 17.14 -6.16 4.60
CA PHE A 71 16.88 -5.50 3.32
C PHE A 71 17.43 -6.26 2.14
N PHE A 72 18.68 -6.72 2.21
CA PHE A 72 19.26 -7.46 1.11
C PHE A 72 18.74 -8.90 1.02
N GLU A 73 18.54 -9.58 2.15
CA GLU A 73 18.27 -11.03 2.23
C GLU A 73 16.79 -11.39 2.14
N ASN A 74 15.87 -10.52 2.56
CA ASN A 74 14.44 -10.84 2.49
C ASN A 74 13.85 -10.47 1.13
N ASP A 75 12.93 -11.32 0.67
CA ASP A 75 11.87 -10.92 -0.23
C ASP A 75 10.83 -10.18 0.62
N TYR A 76 10.59 -8.91 0.29
CA TYR A 76 9.67 -8.08 1.04
C TYR A 76 8.23 -8.40 0.63
N ASP A 77 7.47 -9.02 1.54
CA ASP A 77 6.02 -9.17 1.40
C ASP A 77 5.29 -7.84 1.56
N TYR A 78 4.12 -7.73 0.93
CA TYR A 78 3.36 -6.50 0.79
C TYR A 78 3.05 -5.81 2.13
N LYS A 79 2.84 -6.56 3.21
CA LYS A 79 2.64 -6.01 4.58
C LYS A 79 3.76 -5.10 5.08
N THR A 80 4.98 -5.26 4.56
CA THR A 80 6.15 -4.45 4.94
C THR A 80 6.14 -3.07 4.28
N HIS A 81 5.37 -2.88 3.19
CA HIS A 81 5.40 -1.67 2.37
C HIS A 81 4.76 -0.45 3.06
N ASN A 82 3.82 -0.69 3.98
CA ASN A 82 3.14 0.35 4.75
C ASN A 82 3.74 0.57 6.15
N ASP A 83 4.80 -0.15 6.52
CA ASP A 83 5.52 0.13 7.76
C ASP A 83 6.29 1.44 7.62
N LEU A 84 5.87 2.47 8.36
CA LEU A 84 6.53 3.78 8.40
C LEU A 84 8.04 3.66 8.72
N ARG A 85 8.44 2.68 9.53
CA ARG A 85 9.85 2.41 9.84
C ARG A 85 10.60 1.94 8.60
N PHE A 86 9.98 1.09 7.79
CA PHE A 86 10.56 0.61 6.54
C PHE A 86 10.66 1.72 5.50
N LEU A 87 9.60 2.53 5.34
CA LEU A 87 9.61 3.69 4.45
C LEU A 87 10.71 4.70 4.84
N LYS A 88 10.89 4.99 6.13
CA LYS A 88 11.99 5.83 6.61
C LYS A 88 13.38 5.23 6.33
N THR A 89 13.50 3.90 6.36
CA THR A 89 14.74 3.23 5.96
C THR A 89 15.02 3.41 4.47
N LEU A 90 14.01 3.23 3.61
CA LEU A 90 14.14 3.44 2.17
C LEU A 90 14.48 4.89 1.84
N ASP A 91 13.84 5.85 2.52
CA ASP A 91 14.09 7.28 2.33
C ASP A 91 15.55 7.62 2.63
N LYS A 92 16.09 7.13 3.75
CA LYS A 92 17.52 7.27 4.07
C LYS A 92 18.44 6.63 3.04
N ILE A 93 18.09 5.43 2.53
CA ILE A 93 18.89 4.78 1.50
C ILE A 93 18.89 5.62 0.20
N CYS A 94 17.74 6.19 -0.19
CA CYS A 94 17.66 7.03 -1.38
C CYS A 94 18.47 8.33 -1.19
N ILE A 95 18.45 8.92 0.00
CA ILE A 95 19.31 10.06 0.35
C ILE A 95 20.80 9.70 0.28
N PHE A 96 21.17 8.52 0.77
CA PHE A 96 22.53 8.00 0.63
C PHE A 96 22.94 7.91 -0.85
N LEU A 97 22.04 7.41 -1.72
CA LEU A 97 22.23 7.33 -3.16
C LEU A 97 22.24 8.70 -3.88
N GLY A 98 22.04 9.81 -3.17
CA GLY A 98 22.12 11.17 -3.72
C GLY A 98 20.77 11.78 -4.12
N PHE A 99 19.66 11.19 -3.71
CA PHE A 99 18.32 11.71 -3.98
C PHE A 99 17.77 12.53 -2.82
N LYS A 100 16.86 13.47 -3.10
CA LYS A 100 16.24 14.28 -2.04
C LYS A 100 15.31 13.48 -1.11
N SER A 101 14.78 12.37 -1.60
CA SER A 101 13.87 11.45 -0.91
C SER A 101 13.63 10.20 -1.74
N LEU A 102 12.95 9.21 -1.17
CA LEU A 102 12.38 8.05 -1.87
C LEU A 102 11.48 8.51 -3.02
N ASN A 103 10.64 9.53 -2.81
CA ASN A 103 9.76 10.04 -3.87
C ASN A 103 10.57 10.62 -5.05
N ALA A 104 11.68 11.33 -4.78
CA ALA A 104 12.54 11.85 -5.84
C ALA A 104 13.22 10.73 -6.63
N PHE A 105 13.62 9.64 -5.96
CA PHE A 105 14.14 8.44 -6.60
C PHE A 105 13.11 7.78 -7.50
N VAL A 106 11.90 7.56 -6.97
CA VAL A 106 10.76 6.99 -7.70
C VAL A 106 10.43 7.83 -8.93
N THR A 107 10.38 9.17 -8.80
CA THR A 107 10.10 10.07 -9.93
C THR A 107 11.19 10.02 -10.99
N LYS A 108 12.48 10.08 -10.60
CA LYS A 108 13.58 9.99 -11.58
C LYS A 108 13.49 8.69 -12.39
N ILE A 109 13.23 7.56 -11.72
CA ILE A 109 13.18 6.30 -12.43
C ILE A 109 11.93 6.18 -13.33
N LYS A 110 10.82 6.81 -12.95
CA LYS A 110 9.66 6.95 -13.84
C LYS A 110 10.01 7.72 -15.12
N ASP A 111 10.86 8.75 -15.01
CA ASP A 111 11.27 9.58 -16.15
C ASP A 111 12.33 8.89 -17.04
N GLU A 112 13.08 7.92 -16.51
CA GLU A 112 14.16 7.21 -17.24
C GLU A 112 13.70 5.94 -17.98
N ASP A 113 12.40 5.60 -17.99
CA ASP A 113 11.82 4.40 -18.64
C ASP A 113 12.52 3.06 -18.27
N LEU A 114 13.30 3.05 -17.18
CA LEU A 114 14.07 1.88 -16.71
C LEU A 114 13.23 0.89 -15.90
N TYR A 115 11.94 1.18 -15.69
CA TYR A 115 10.97 0.21 -15.17
C TYR A 115 10.25 -0.46 -16.32
N SER A 116 10.22 -1.79 -16.31
CA SER A 116 9.18 -2.49 -17.05
C SER A 116 7.83 -1.98 -16.54
N GLU A 117 6.97 -1.54 -17.47
CA GLU A 117 5.59 -1.08 -17.23
C GLU A 117 4.88 -1.90 -16.13
N SER A 118 5.14 -3.21 -16.08
CA SER A 118 4.58 -4.16 -15.13
C SER A 118 4.92 -4.01 -13.65
N VAL A 119 6.08 -3.49 -13.27
CA VAL A 119 6.41 -3.30 -11.83
C VAL A 119 5.80 -1.99 -11.33
N PHE A 120 5.82 -0.95 -12.17
CA PHE A 120 5.16 0.31 -11.88
C PHE A 120 3.64 0.13 -11.86
N ALA A 121 3.09 -0.60 -12.84
CA ALA A 121 1.69 -0.99 -12.86
C ALA A 121 1.33 -1.80 -11.62
N LYS A 122 2.19 -2.74 -11.16
CA LYS A 122 1.96 -3.48 -9.91
C LYS A 122 1.89 -2.55 -8.70
N GLU A 123 2.90 -1.73 -8.43
CA GLU A 123 2.92 -0.80 -7.27
C GLU A 123 1.75 0.22 -7.31
N PHE A 124 1.49 0.79 -8.47
CA PHE A 124 0.39 1.72 -8.71
C PHE A 124 -1.00 1.06 -8.54
N THR A 125 -1.14 -0.16 -9.04
CA THR A 125 -2.36 -0.97 -8.89
C THR A 125 -2.59 -1.36 -7.43
N THR A 126 -1.51 -1.67 -6.71
CA THR A 126 -1.60 -1.97 -5.28
C THR A 126 -2.06 -0.76 -4.50
N ASP A 127 -1.53 0.42 -4.81
CA ASP A 127 -1.96 1.68 -4.22
C ASP A 127 -3.45 1.98 -4.47
N ILE A 128 -3.97 1.74 -5.68
CA ILE A 128 -5.41 1.91 -5.98
C ILE A 128 -6.28 1.01 -5.10
N VAL A 129 -5.93 -0.27 -4.96
CA VAL A 129 -6.74 -1.23 -4.19
C VAL A 129 -6.71 -0.90 -2.69
N TYR A 130 -5.55 -0.56 -2.14
CA TYR A 130 -5.45 -0.14 -0.74
C TYR A 130 -6.21 1.15 -0.46
N LYS A 131 -6.08 2.15 -1.33
CA LYS A 131 -6.84 3.40 -1.25
C LYS A 131 -8.33 3.12 -1.30
N TYR A 132 -8.79 2.23 -2.19
CA TYR A 132 -10.18 1.83 -2.23
C TYR A 132 -10.65 1.19 -0.92
N CYS A 133 -9.93 0.20 -0.37
CA CYS A 133 -10.35 -0.43 0.88
C CYS A 133 -10.37 0.57 2.05
N GLN A 134 -9.39 1.47 2.13
CA GLN A 134 -9.40 2.54 3.12
C GLN A 134 -10.59 3.48 2.93
N THR A 135 -10.83 3.97 1.71
CA THR A 135 -11.96 4.84 1.38
C THR A 135 -13.29 4.16 1.65
N ASN A 136 -13.41 2.86 1.37
CA ASN A 136 -14.61 2.08 1.65
C ASN A 136 -14.86 1.94 3.16
N PHE A 137 -13.80 1.76 3.96
CA PHE A 137 -13.92 1.78 5.41
C PHE A 137 -14.34 3.16 5.96
N GLU A 138 -13.79 4.25 5.43
CA GLU A 138 -14.22 5.61 5.79
C GLU A 138 -15.65 5.89 5.33
N PHE A 139 -16.04 5.40 4.16
CA PHE A 139 -17.40 5.51 3.63
C PHE A 139 -18.43 4.94 4.61
N PHE A 140 -18.17 3.76 5.18
CA PHE A 140 -19.04 3.16 6.20
C PHE A 140 -19.19 4.01 7.48
N LYS A 141 -18.21 4.86 7.81
CA LYS A 141 -18.31 5.75 8.97
C LYS A 141 -19.28 6.92 8.76
N PHE A 142 -19.63 7.24 7.52
CA PHE A 142 -20.62 8.29 7.23
C PHE A 142 -22.05 7.81 7.41
N PHE A 143 -22.28 6.49 7.49
CA PHE A 143 -23.62 5.96 7.69
C PHE A 143 -24.24 6.50 8.99
N PRO A 144 -25.53 6.89 8.96
CA PRO A 144 -26.54 6.53 7.94
C PRO A 144 -26.64 7.53 6.77
N VAL A 145 -25.70 8.46 6.62
CA VAL A 145 -25.66 9.36 5.45
C VAL A 145 -24.73 8.77 4.41
N SER A 146 -25.26 8.40 3.24
CA SER A 146 -24.43 7.93 2.13
C SER A 146 -23.68 9.10 1.50
N LYS A 147 -22.35 9.04 1.51
CA LYS A 147 -21.45 9.99 0.84
C LYS A 147 -20.69 9.30 -0.28
N ILE A 148 -21.38 8.96 -1.36
CA ILE A 148 -20.83 8.17 -2.45
C ILE A 148 -19.70 8.89 -3.21
N GLU A 149 -19.69 10.22 -3.15
CA GLU A 149 -18.70 11.10 -3.78
C GLU A 149 -17.26 10.86 -3.29
N VAL A 150 -17.07 10.19 -2.15
CA VAL A 150 -15.74 9.82 -1.66
C VAL A 150 -14.98 8.88 -2.61
N PHE A 151 -15.69 8.21 -3.52
CA PHE A 151 -15.10 7.31 -4.49
C PHE A 151 -14.74 7.96 -5.83
N ASP A 152 -15.02 9.25 -6.04
CA ASP A 152 -14.87 9.92 -7.35
C ASP A 152 -13.45 9.85 -7.91
N GLU A 153 -12.42 9.82 -7.05
CA GLU A 153 -11.02 9.70 -7.47
C GLU A 153 -10.60 8.25 -7.78
N LEU A 154 -11.37 7.26 -7.31
CA LEU A 154 -10.98 5.84 -7.30
C LEU A 154 -11.83 4.96 -8.21
N ILE A 155 -13.06 5.37 -8.54
CA ILE A 155 -14.01 4.62 -9.35
C ILE A 155 -14.51 5.55 -10.47
N PHE A 156 -14.66 5.03 -11.69
CA PHE A 156 -15.27 5.82 -12.76
C PHE A 156 -16.77 6.04 -12.49
N PRO A 157 -17.33 7.23 -12.74
CA PRO A 157 -18.78 7.46 -12.59
C PRO A 157 -19.64 6.50 -13.41
N GLU A 158 -19.14 6.06 -14.57
CA GLU A 158 -19.82 5.14 -15.49
C GLU A 158 -19.56 3.66 -15.16
N ALA A 159 -18.73 3.37 -14.15
CA ALA A 159 -18.40 2.01 -13.76
C ALA A 159 -19.64 1.31 -13.16
N PRO A 160 -19.95 0.06 -13.54
CA PRO A 160 -21.06 -0.69 -12.92
C PRO A 160 -20.86 -0.88 -11.40
N PHE A 161 -19.62 -0.80 -10.93
CA PHE A 161 -19.30 -0.96 -9.52
C PHE A 161 -19.88 0.14 -8.64
N ILE A 162 -19.86 1.41 -9.08
CA ILE A 162 -20.34 2.52 -8.25
C ILE A 162 -21.86 2.41 -7.99
N GLU A 163 -22.62 1.95 -8.99
CA GLU A 163 -24.05 1.72 -8.85
C GLU A 163 -24.34 0.56 -7.88
N ARG A 164 -23.51 -0.50 -7.87
CA ARG A 164 -23.65 -1.56 -6.86
C ARG A 164 -23.36 -1.05 -5.45
N ILE A 165 -22.31 -0.25 -5.26
CA ILE A 165 -22.03 0.37 -3.95
C ILE A 165 -23.21 1.24 -3.51
N ARG A 166 -23.75 2.05 -4.42
CA ARG A 166 -24.92 2.90 -4.15
C ARG A 166 -26.11 2.06 -3.68
N ASN A 167 -26.49 1.02 -4.42
CA ASN A 167 -27.63 0.16 -4.08
C ASN A 167 -27.44 -0.56 -2.74
N TYR A 168 -26.26 -1.13 -2.47
CA TYR A 168 -26.02 -1.80 -1.20
C TYR A 168 -26.01 -0.82 -0.03
N SER A 169 -25.40 0.36 -0.21
CA SER A 169 -25.31 1.37 0.85
C SER A 169 -26.66 2.02 1.15
N SER A 170 -27.54 2.23 0.17
CA SER A 170 -28.86 2.82 0.42
C SER A 170 -29.69 1.96 1.37
N GLU A 171 -29.71 0.64 1.17
CA GLU A 171 -30.42 -0.28 2.07
C GLU A 171 -29.89 -0.24 3.51
N LEU A 172 -28.57 -0.04 3.68
CA LEU A 172 -27.93 0.04 4.99
C LEU A 172 -28.22 1.39 5.68
N CYS A 173 -28.19 2.47 4.91
CA CYS A 173 -28.52 3.82 5.39
C CYS A 173 -29.99 3.93 5.79
N ASP A 174 -30.92 3.36 5.01
CA ASP A 174 -32.36 3.35 5.31
C ASP A 174 -32.68 2.67 6.64
N ARG A 175 -31.82 1.73 7.06
CA ARG A 175 -31.91 1.03 8.36
C ARG A 175 -31.24 1.78 9.52
N ASN A 176 -30.77 3.02 9.29
CA ASN A 176 -30.10 3.86 10.28
C ASN A 176 -28.87 3.19 10.94
N LEU A 177 -28.12 2.40 10.17
CA LEU A 177 -26.90 1.75 10.67
C LEU A 177 -25.78 2.77 10.88
N LYS A 178 -24.98 2.54 11.92
CA LYS A 178 -23.76 3.29 12.21
C LYS A 178 -22.61 2.32 12.43
N LEU A 179 -21.45 2.60 11.82
CA LEU A 179 -20.25 1.81 12.06
C LEU A 179 -19.69 2.08 13.45
N TYR A 180 -19.44 1.03 14.23
CA TYR A 180 -18.87 1.11 15.56
C TYR A 180 -17.34 1.01 15.50
N THR A 181 -16.65 2.13 15.73
CA THR A 181 -15.18 2.23 15.60
C THR A 181 -14.43 2.33 16.93
N LYS A 182 -15.14 2.47 18.07
CA LYS A 182 -14.48 2.55 19.39
C LYS A 182 -13.68 1.29 19.68
N ASN A 183 -12.49 1.46 20.26
CA ASN A 183 -11.55 0.39 20.59
C ASN A 183 -11.17 -0.51 19.39
N ASN A 184 -11.15 0.04 18.17
CA ASN A 184 -10.78 -0.67 16.95
C ASN A 184 -11.65 -1.91 16.65
N ARG A 185 -12.90 -1.91 17.15
CA ARG A 185 -13.86 -3.00 16.96
C ARG A 185 -14.32 -3.18 15.51
N SER A 186 -14.15 -2.15 14.68
CA SER A 186 -14.26 -2.27 13.23
C SER A 186 -12.93 -1.94 12.59
N ASN A 187 -12.46 -2.77 11.67
CA ASN A 187 -11.19 -2.63 10.94
C ASN A 187 -11.21 -3.52 9.69
N PHE A 188 -10.17 -3.36 8.86
CA PHE A 188 -9.90 -4.25 7.75
C PHE A 188 -8.39 -4.48 7.61
N GLU A 189 -8.02 -5.58 6.98
CA GLU A 189 -6.64 -5.91 6.64
C GLU A 189 -6.59 -6.55 5.26
N ILE A 190 -5.62 -6.18 4.43
CA ILE A 190 -5.34 -6.88 3.17
C ILE A 190 -4.14 -7.80 3.42
N PHE A 191 -4.35 -9.10 3.28
CA PHE A 191 -3.36 -10.14 3.53
C PHE A 191 -2.48 -10.41 2.34
N ASP A 192 -3.07 -10.38 1.14
CA ASP A 192 -2.40 -10.75 -0.09
C ASP A 192 -2.95 -9.98 -1.27
N LEU A 193 -2.10 -9.73 -2.28
CA LEU A 193 -2.47 -9.07 -3.51
C LEU A 193 -1.63 -9.56 -4.68
N ASP A 194 -2.32 -10.16 -5.65
CA ASP A 194 -1.74 -10.70 -6.87
C ASP A 194 -2.30 -9.99 -8.10
N VAL A 195 -1.41 -9.49 -8.96
CA VAL A 195 -1.81 -9.06 -10.31
C VAL A 195 -1.94 -10.32 -11.16
N ILE A 196 -3.17 -10.65 -11.55
CA ILE A 196 -3.50 -11.86 -12.34
C ILE A 196 -3.25 -11.61 -13.83
N SER A 197 -3.57 -10.41 -14.29
CA SER A 197 -3.48 -10.03 -15.70
C SER A 197 -3.19 -8.54 -15.81
N GLU A 198 -2.38 -8.20 -16.80
CA GLU A 198 -1.98 -6.83 -17.11
C GLU A 198 -1.97 -6.64 -18.62
N GLU A 199 -2.72 -5.65 -19.08
CA GLU A 199 -2.81 -5.16 -20.45
C GLU A 199 -2.60 -3.63 -20.44
N SER A 200 -2.34 -3.03 -21.59
CA SER A 200 -2.05 -1.59 -21.72
C SER A 200 -3.13 -0.65 -21.15
N ASP A 201 -4.38 -1.11 -21.10
CA ASP A 201 -5.54 -0.35 -20.64
C ASP A 201 -6.32 -1.05 -19.52
N LYS A 202 -5.88 -2.23 -19.05
CA LYS A 202 -6.60 -3.04 -18.06
C LYS A 202 -5.67 -3.80 -17.15
N ILE A 203 -6.02 -3.87 -15.86
CA ILE A 203 -5.31 -4.68 -14.88
C ILE A 203 -6.33 -5.44 -14.06
N VAL A 204 -6.08 -6.74 -13.85
CA VAL A 204 -6.90 -7.61 -13.01
C VAL A 204 -6.09 -8.00 -11.78
N VAL A 205 -6.68 -7.77 -10.61
CA VAL A 205 -6.03 -7.95 -9.31
C VAL A 205 -6.86 -8.89 -8.47
N LYS A 206 -6.23 -9.92 -7.91
CA LYS A 206 -6.81 -10.74 -6.86
C LYS A 206 -6.32 -10.24 -5.51
N THR A 207 -7.20 -10.18 -4.53
CA THR A 207 -6.83 -9.87 -3.14
C THR A 207 -7.31 -10.96 -2.20
N GLN A 208 -6.61 -11.10 -1.07
CA GLN A 208 -7.20 -11.65 0.15
C GLN A 208 -7.36 -10.52 1.17
N GLU A 209 -8.58 -10.31 1.62
CA GLU A 209 -8.96 -9.21 2.49
C GLU A 209 -9.74 -9.73 3.67
N PHE A 210 -9.48 -9.20 4.85
CA PHE A 210 -10.26 -9.46 6.02
C PHE A 210 -10.98 -8.21 6.47
N TRP A 211 -12.28 -8.36 6.69
CA TRP A 211 -13.16 -7.30 7.10
C TRP A 211 -13.81 -7.70 8.41
N ASN A 212 -13.56 -6.89 9.43
CA ASN A 212 -14.21 -6.99 10.73
C ASN A 212 -15.01 -5.70 10.94
N LEU A 213 -16.32 -5.73 10.70
CA LEU A 213 -17.19 -4.57 10.73
C LEU A 213 -18.33 -4.82 11.72
N VAL A 214 -18.51 -3.90 12.67
CA VAL A 214 -19.62 -3.91 13.62
C VAL A 214 -20.50 -2.71 13.32
N PHE A 215 -21.73 -2.96 12.92
CA PHE A 215 -22.75 -1.93 12.75
C PHE A 215 -23.75 -1.99 13.89
N THR A 216 -24.22 -0.84 14.33
CA THR A 216 -25.29 -0.73 15.32
C THR A 216 -26.44 0.08 14.76
N VAL A 217 -27.67 -0.28 15.09
CA VAL A 217 -28.84 0.56 14.80
C VAL A 217 -29.07 1.50 15.98
N GLU A 218 -29.23 2.79 15.67
CA GLU A 218 -29.45 3.80 16.69
C GLU A 218 -30.74 3.50 17.47
N ASN A 219 -30.66 3.55 18.80
CA ASN A 219 -31.76 3.34 19.75
C ASN A 219 -32.35 1.92 19.88
N SER A 220 -31.94 0.93 19.09
CA SER A 220 -32.39 -0.47 19.28
C SER A 220 -31.40 -1.33 20.08
N GLY A 221 -30.12 -0.95 20.11
CA GLY A 221 -29.06 -1.78 20.68
C GLY A 221 -28.72 -3.02 19.86
N GLU A 222 -29.32 -3.16 18.66
CA GLU A 222 -29.00 -4.25 17.75
C GLU A 222 -27.62 -4.05 17.13
N GLU A 223 -26.81 -5.11 17.16
CA GLU A 223 -25.50 -5.17 16.52
C GLU A 223 -25.50 -6.16 15.36
N TYR A 224 -24.85 -5.79 14.26
CA TYR A 224 -24.61 -6.61 13.08
C TYR A 224 -23.11 -6.72 12.86
N LEU A 225 -22.59 -7.95 12.86
CA LEU A 225 -21.17 -8.23 12.71
C LEU A 225 -20.91 -8.86 11.34
N VAL A 226 -19.93 -8.31 10.63
CA VAL A 226 -19.26 -8.97 9.51
C VAL A 226 -17.84 -9.25 9.98
N ASN A 227 -17.43 -10.51 9.95
CA ASN A 227 -16.08 -10.93 10.32
C ASN A 227 -15.63 -12.00 9.34
N GLU A 228 -15.05 -11.58 8.23
CA GLU A 228 -14.78 -12.49 7.12
C GLU A 228 -13.46 -12.23 6.42
N LEU A 229 -12.78 -13.33 6.11
CA LEU A 229 -11.72 -13.38 5.12
C LEU A 229 -12.34 -13.65 3.75
N ASN A 230 -12.07 -12.76 2.81
CA ASN A 230 -12.69 -12.73 1.50
C ASN A 230 -11.62 -12.67 0.41
N THR A 231 -11.87 -13.35 -0.70
CA THR A 231 -11.08 -13.21 -1.92
C THR A 231 -11.84 -12.34 -2.90
N GLN A 232 -11.28 -11.20 -3.27
CA GLN A 232 -11.91 -10.29 -4.24
C GLN A 232 -11.09 -10.16 -5.50
N ILE A 233 -11.75 -9.83 -6.60
CA ILE A 233 -11.10 -9.56 -7.89
C ILE A 233 -11.45 -8.15 -8.34
N TYR A 234 -10.45 -7.29 -8.46
CA TYR A 234 -10.59 -5.94 -8.98
C TYR A 234 -10.22 -5.88 -10.45
N PHE A 235 -11.05 -5.18 -11.21
CA PHE A 235 -10.82 -4.84 -12.61
C PHE A 235 -10.54 -3.35 -12.67
N ILE A 236 -9.31 -2.97 -12.97
CA ILE A 236 -8.86 -1.59 -13.06
C ILE A 236 -8.70 -1.26 -14.53
N LYS A 237 -9.20 -0.10 -14.96
CA LYS A 237 -9.11 0.35 -16.35
C LYS A 237 -8.40 1.68 -16.47
N LYS A 238 -7.71 1.87 -17.59
CA LYS A 238 -7.16 3.16 -18.02
C LYS A 238 -8.13 3.81 -19.01
N ILE A 239 -8.71 4.95 -18.65
CA ILE A 239 -9.56 5.77 -19.53
C ILE A 239 -9.05 7.20 -19.46
N ASN A 240 -8.81 7.82 -20.63
CA ASN A 240 -8.27 9.19 -20.73
C ASN A 240 -7.00 9.41 -19.88
N ASN A 241 -6.11 8.41 -19.88
CA ASN A 241 -4.86 8.38 -19.11
C ASN A 241 -5.02 8.36 -17.57
N ALA A 242 -6.24 8.19 -17.06
CA ALA A 242 -6.50 7.95 -15.64
C ALA A 242 -6.79 6.45 -15.42
N TRP A 243 -6.21 5.88 -14.38
CA TRP A 243 -6.53 4.53 -13.94
C TRP A 243 -7.46 4.57 -12.73
N LYS A 244 -8.58 3.86 -12.81
CA LYS A 244 -9.53 3.72 -11.71
C LYS A 244 -10.15 2.32 -11.71
N ILE A 245 -10.78 1.96 -10.62
CA ILE A 245 -11.54 0.71 -10.53
C ILE A 245 -12.75 0.84 -11.46
N TRP A 246 -12.85 -0.12 -12.37
CA TRP A 246 -14.00 -0.30 -13.25
C TRP A 246 -15.00 -1.29 -12.66
N ASP A 247 -14.48 -2.38 -12.10
CA ASP A 247 -15.32 -3.39 -11.49
C ASP A 247 -14.64 -4.08 -10.31
N ASN A 248 -15.44 -4.67 -9.43
CA ASN A 248 -14.96 -5.51 -8.34
C ASN A 248 -15.93 -6.68 -8.17
N TYR A 249 -15.41 -7.88 -8.42
CA TYR A 249 -16.09 -9.10 -8.08
C TYR A 249 -15.77 -9.46 -6.63
N ASN A 250 -16.77 -9.23 -5.77
CA ASN A 250 -16.76 -9.65 -4.40
C ASN A 250 -17.85 -10.72 -4.24
N PRO A 251 -17.49 -12.01 -4.07
CA PRO A 251 -18.46 -13.10 -3.93
C PRO A 251 -19.34 -12.95 -2.69
N ASN A 252 -18.88 -12.14 -1.74
CA ASN A 252 -19.49 -11.85 -0.46
C ASN A 252 -20.12 -10.43 -0.45
N SER A 253 -20.39 -9.84 -1.61
CA SER A 253 -21.08 -8.55 -1.68
C SER A 253 -22.48 -8.64 -1.05
N GLY A 254 -22.85 -7.66 -0.24
CA GLY A 254 -24.17 -7.63 0.42
C GLY A 254 -24.28 -8.50 1.69
N LEU A 255 -23.17 -9.01 2.24
CA LEU A 255 -23.20 -9.78 3.48
C LEU A 255 -23.88 -9.08 4.66
N VAL A 256 -23.66 -7.77 4.83
CA VAL A 256 -24.34 -7.02 5.89
C VAL A 256 -25.86 -7.11 5.67
N ASN A 257 -26.34 -6.90 4.44
CA ASN A 257 -27.76 -6.97 4.08
C ASN A 257 -28.31 -8.39 4.32
N ASN A 258 -27.53 -9.42 4.02
CA ASN A 258 -27.88 -10.82 4.26
C ASN A 258 -27.94 -11.16 5.76
N GLU A 259 -26.97 -10.71 6.56
CA GLU A 259 -26.98 -10.89 8.02
C GLU A 259 -28.16 -10.17 8.66
N ILE A 260 -28.53 -9.01 8.13
CA ILE A 260 -29.73 -8.31 8.56
C ILE A 260 -31.00 -9.10 8.18
N ALA A 261 -31.07 -9.64 6.96
CA ALA A 261 -32.23 -10.42 6.48
C ALA A 261 -32.41 -11.76 7.22
N LYS A 262 -31.37 -12.28 7.87
CA LYS A 262 -31.42 -13.51 8.67
C LYS A 262 -32.02 -13.32 10.07
N LYS A 263 -32.10 -12.08 10.58
CA LYS A 263 -32.74 -11.81 11.87
C LYS A 263 -34.26 -11.67 11.67
N PRO A 264 -35.08 -12.41 12.45
CA PRO A 264 -36.54 -12.42 12.32
C PRO A 264 -37.20 -11.10 12.67
#